data_AF-A0A7K2M731-F1
#
_entry.id   AF-A0A7K2M731-F1
#
_cell.length_a   1.000
_cell.length_b   1.000
_cell.length_c   1.000
_cell.angle_alpha   90.00
_cell.angle_beta   90.00
_cell.angle_gamma   90.00
#
_symmetry.space_group_name_H-M   'P 1'
#
loop_
_entity.id
_entity.type
_entity.pdbx_description
1 polymer ?
#
loop_
_entity_poly.entity_id
_entity_poly.type
_entity_poly.pdbx_seq_one_letter_code
_entity_poly.pdbx_strand_id
1 'polypeptide(L)' 'LGLDAVFAYNDEYAMLLMRALQDEGVRIPEDTAVVGADDLMLGRLLRPRLSTVHVDLPAGRDLAELVDRAVRDPAAAP' A
#
# COMPACT_ATOMS: atom_id res chain seq x y z
N LEU A 1 -21.68 -3.70 -5.05
CA LEU A 1 -20.89 -4.62 -4.18
C LEU A 1 -21.44 -4.70 -2.76
N GLY A 2 -22.16 -3.69 -2.25
CA GLY A 2 -22.70 -3.72 -0.88
C GLY A 2 -21.60 -3.65 0.18
N LEU A 3 -20.49 -3.02 -0.17
CA LEU A 3 -19.32 -2.84 0.69
C LEU A 3 -19.23 -1.35 1.04
N ASP A 4 -19.05 -1.03 2.31
CA ASP A 4 -18.85 0.36 2.75
C ASP A 4 -17.41 0.84 2.46
N ALA A 5 -16.44 -0.08 2.46
CA ALA A 5 -15.03 0.23 2.22
C ALA A 5 -14.22 -0.97 1.70
N VAL A 6 -13.07 -0.66 1.08
CA VAL A 6 -12.04 -1.61 0.66
C VAL A 6 -10.67 -1.17 1.17
N PHE A 7 -9.96 -2.10 1.83
CA PHE A 7 -8.53 -1.97 2.09
C PHE A 7 -7.76 -2.77 1.04
N ALA A 8 -7.00 -2.08 0.19
CA ALA A 8 -6.22 -2.69 -0.88
C ALA A 8 -4.87 -3.21 -0.37
N TYR A 9 -4.27 -4.13 -1.12
CA TYR A 9 -2.94 -4.67 -0.83
C TYR A 9 -1.87 -3.57 -0.71
N ASN A 10 -1.89 -2.62 -1.64
CA ASN A 10 -1.02 -1.45 -1.63
C ASN A 10 -1.68 -0.25 -2.32
N ASP A 11 -0.98 0.89 -2.35
CA ASP A 11 -1.44 2.12 -2.97
C ASP A 11 -1.72 1.94 -4.46
N GLU A 12 -0.86 1.28 -5.21
CA GLU A 12 -1.05 1.08 -6.66
C GLU A 12 -2.35 0.34 -6.97
N TYR A 13 -2.64 -0.75 -6.25
CA TYR A 13 -3.91 -1.47 -6.38
C TYR A 13 -5.10 -0.65 -5.90
N ALA A 14 -4.94 0.16 -4.85
CA ALA A 14 -5.96 1.10 -4.43
C ALA A 14 -6.30 2.11 -5.54
N MET A 15 -5.28 2.66 -6.21
CA MET A 15 -5.46 3.61 -7.31
C MET A 15 -6.14 2.97 -8.53
N LEU A 16 -5.75 1.74 -8.90
CA LEU A 16 -6.41 0.98 -9.97
C LEU A 16 -7.88 0.73 -9.64
N LEU A 17 -8.18 0.32 -8.41
CA LEU A 17 -9.55 0.11 -7.96
C LEU A 17 -10.36 1.41 -7.95
N MET A 18 -9.79 2.51 -7.43
CA MET A 18 -10.43 3.82 -7.46
C MET A 18 -10.81 4.21 -8.89
N ARG A 19 -9.90 3.98 -9.85
CA ARG A 19 -10.17 4.28 -11.25
C ARG A 19 -11.31 3.42 -11.81
N ALA A 20 -11.28 2.12 -11.58
CA ALA A 20 -12.33 1.21 -12.04
C ALA A 20 -13.71 1.56 -11.45
N LEU A 21 -13.75 1.88 -10.15
CA LEU A 21 -14.98 2.32 -9.48
C LEU A 21 -15.52 3.64 -10.07
N GLN A 22 -14.63 4.61 -10.32
CA GLN A 22 -15.01 5.89 -10.94
C GLN A 22 -15.52 5.73 -12.37
N ASP A 23 -14.89 4.85 -13.17
CA ASP A 23 -15.34 4.56 -14.55
C ASP A 23 -16.76 3.94 -14.56
N GLU A 24 -17.14 3.21 -13.51
CA GLU A 24 -18.50 2.68 -13.29
C GLU A 24 -19.45 3.68 -12.58
N GLY A 25 -19.01 4.91 -12.35
CA GLY A 25 -19.81 5.96 -11.70
C GLY A 25 -19.98 5.80 -10.19
N VAL A 26 -19.22 4.92 -9.54
CA VAL A 26 -19.23 4.76 -8.08
C VAL A 26 -18.48 5.94 -7.44
N ARG A 27 -19.12 6.61 -6.48
CA ARG A 27 -18.53 7.76 -5.79
C ARG A 27 -17.63 7.30 -4.66
N ILE A 28 -16.45 7.91 -4.58
CA ILE A 28 -15.45 7.65 -3.55
C ILE A 28 -15.25 8.96 -2.80
N PRO A 29 -15.42 8.99 -1.46
CA PRO A 29 -15.69 7.85 -0.57
C PRO A 29 -17.17 7.53 -0.34
N GLU A 30 -18.12 8.24 -0.97
CA GLU A 30 -19.53 8.25 -0.56
C GLU A 30 -20.24 6.91 -0.72
N ASP A 31 -19.99 6.18 -1.81
CA ASP A 31 -20.61 4.88 -2.08
C ASP A 31 -19.69 3.73 -1.64
N THR A 32 -18.37 3.89 -1.76
CA THR A 32 -17.37 2.95 -1.25
C THR A 32 -16.07 3.68 -0.96
N ALA A 33 -15.59 3.63 0.28
CA ALA A 33 -14.29 4.17 0.64
C ALA A 33 -13.14 3.24 0.19
N VAL A 34 -11.99 3.82 -0.14
CA VAL A 34 -10.79 3.04 -0.53
C VAL A 34 -9.60 3.50 0.31
N VAL A 35 -8.89 2.52 0.90
CA VAL A 35 -7.66 2.71 1.66
C VAL A 35 -6.55 1.86 1.03
N GLY A 36 -5.38 2.44 0.81
CA GLY A 36 -4.17 1.75 0.35
C GLY A 36 -3.15 1.52 1.46
N ALA A 37 -1.96 1.07 1.06
CA ALA A 37 -0.79 0.93 1.92
C ALA A 37 0.44 1.28 1.07
N ASP A 38 1.30 2.19 1.57
CA ASP A 38 2.67 2.54 1.13
C ASP A 38 2.98 4.04 1.37
N ASP A 39 1.97 4.91 1.50
CA ASP A 39 2.09 6.39 1.47
C ASP A 39 2.85 6.94 0.25
N LEU A 40 2.51 6.43 -0.94
CA LEU A 40 3.08 6.93 -2.18
C LEU A 40 2.65 8.37 -2.44
N MET A 41 3.61 9.21 -2.84
CA MET A 41 3.34 10.61 -3.21
C MET A 41 2.26 10.73 -4.28
N LEU A 42 2.16 9.75 -5.18
CA LEU A 42 1.16 9.69 -6.25
C LEU A 42 -0.28 9.70 -5.70
N GLY A 43 -0.53 9.06 -4.55
CA GLY A 43 -1.85 9.04 -3.91
C GLY A 43 -2.35 10.45 -3.52
N ARG A 44 -1.44 11.42 -3.33
CA ARG A 44 -1.76 12.82 -3.02
C ARG A 44 -2.23 13.61 -4.25
N LEU A 45 -1.92 13.12 -5.45
CA LEU A 45 -2.30 13.75 -6.73
C LEU A 45 -3.69 13.30 -7.21
N LEU A 46 -4.24 12.24 -6.64
CA LEU A 46 -5.58 11.75 -6.99
C LEU A 46 -6.71 12.69 -6.54
N ARG A 47 -7.88 12.48 -7.15
CA ARG A 47 -9.15 13.13 -6.79
C ARG A 47 -10.24 12.04 -6.68
N PRO A 48 -10.73 11.73 -5.46
CA PRO A 48 -10.24 12.20 -4.16
C PRO A 48 -8.79 11.75 -3.86
N ARG A 49 -8.14 12.35 -2.85
CA ARG A 49 -6.81 11.90 -2.40
C ARG A 49 -6.93 10.53 -1.74
N LEU A 50 -5.95 9.66 -1.98
CA LEU A 50 -5.92 8.32 -1.38
C LEU A 50 -5.60 8.40 0.12
N SER A 51 -6.39 7.73 0.95
CA SER A 51 -6.03 7.40 2.32
C SER A 51 -5.16 6.15 2.32
N THR A 52 -4.05 6.15 3.04
CA THR A 52 -3.04 5.09 2.94
C THR A 52 -2.30 4.88 4.26
N VAL A 53 -1.90 3.63 4.50
CA VAL A 53 -1.04 3.25 5.61
C VAL A 53 0.41 3.48 5.22
N HIS A 54 1.14 4.25 6.02
CA HIS A 54 2.59 4.33 5.89
C HIS A 54 3.25 3.09 6.50
N VAL A 55 4.08 2.40 5.71
CA VAL A 55 4.83 1.23 6.16
C VAL A 55 6.25 1.68 6.50
N ASP A 56 6.59 1.64 7.79
CA ASP A 56 7.93 1.94 8.27
C ASP A 56 8.83 0.71 8.07
N LEU A 57 9.71 0.77 7.06
CA LEU A 57 10.64 -0.30 6.72
C LEU A 57 12.03 -0.02 7.33
N PRO A 58 12.73 -1.05 7.84
CA PRO A 58 14.11 -0.88 8.30
C PRO A 58 14.99 -0.27 7.22
N ALA A 59 16.03 0.47 7.63
CA ALA A 59 16.95 1.07 6.68
C ALA A 59 17.59 -0.03 5.80
N GLY A 60 17.82 0.28 4.52
CA GLY A 60 18.41 -0.67 3.58
C GLY A 60 19.75 -1.24 4.05
N ARG A 61 20.49 -0.47 4.87
CA ARG A 61 21.71 -0.94 5.53
C ARG A 61 21.45 -2.09 6.51
N ASP A 62 20.45 -1.97 7.36
CA ASP A 62 20.12 -2.98 8.38
C ASP A 62 19.69 -4.29 7.71
N LEU A 63 18.91 -4.17 6.63
CA LEU A 63 18.51 -5.32 5.81
C LEU A 63 19.71 -5.97 5.10
N ALA A 64 20.63 -5.17 4.56
CA ALA A 64 21.84 -5.70 3.92
C ALA A 64 22.76 -6.42 4.92
N GLU A 65 22.92 -5.86 6.13
CA GLU A 65 23.70 -6.48 7.21
C GLU A 65 23.06 -7.79 7.69
N LEU A 66 21.72 -7.87 7.77
CA LEU A 66 21.00 -9.10 8.08
C LEU A 66 21.26 -10.19 7.03
N VAL A 67 21.20 -9.84 5.75
CA VAL A 67 21.46 -10.79 4.64
C VAL A 67 22.93 -11.24 4.63
N ASP A 68 23.90 -10.33 4.76
CA ASP A 68 25.32 -10.68 4.82
C ASP A 68 25.62 -11.66 5.96
N ARG A 69 25.01 -11.44 7.13
CA ARG A 69 25.13 -12.35 8.28
C ARG A 69 24.56 -13.74 7.98
N ALA A 70 23.36 -13.82 7.43
CA ALA A 70 22.72 -15.10 7.09
C ALA A 70 23.50 -15.90 6.04
N VAL A 71 24.18 -15.22 5.12
CA VAL A 71 25.05 -15.86 4.11
C VAL A 71 26.35 -16.37 4.74
N ARG A 72 26.96 -15.61 5.66
CA ARG A 72 28.22 -15.98 6.31
C ARG A 72 28.06 -17.05 7.39
N ASP A 73 26.92 -17.06 8.07
CA ASP A 73 26.58 -18.05 9.09
C ASP A 73 25.15 -18.59 8.89
N PRO A 74 24.97 -19.57 7.98
CA PRO A 74 23.64 -20.10 7.64
C PRO A 74 22.97 -20.89 8.76
N ALA A 75 23.71 -21.28 9.80
CA ALA A 75 23.21 -22.04 10.94
C ALA A 75 22.83 -21.13 12.13
N ALA A 76 23.19 -19.85 12.10
CA ALA A 76 22.77 -18.88 13.10
C ALA A 76 21.25 -18.66 13.02
N ALA A 77 20.59 -18.66 14.18
CA ALA A 77 19.20 -18.23 14.27
C ALA A 77 19.08 -16.74 13.91
N PRO A 78 17.96 -16.32 13.30
CA PRO A 78 17.72 -14.93 12.92
C PRO A 78 17.73 -13.96 14.13
#